data_AF-A0A9W8HVR2-F1
#
_entry.id   AF-A0A9W8HVR2-F1
#
_cell.length_a   1.000
_cell.length_b   1.000
_cell.length_c   1.000
_cell.angle_alpha   90.00
_cell.angle_beta   90.00
_cell.angle_gamma   90.00
#
_symmetry.space_group_name_H-M   'P 1'
#
loop_
_entity.id
_entity.type
_entity.pdbx_description
1 polymer ?
#
loop_
_entity_poly.entity_id
_entity_poly.type
_entity_poly.pdbx_seq_one_letter_code
_entity_poly.pdbx_strand_id
1 'polypeptide(L)'
;MADSIQQQLQQLVLLSDSVGTSSGNAGAGEGGGSGGVSTVEEAMEQLGPLIHSVYRTNKQKLFRQQVDLFAQRKDAEIMKLCGSYHQEFVQSVAQLLKVRQNTSELQEKVVGLNAELQLSGKSLYEKKAELLSLRREHRNIQKAVDTVKGCVEVVRMVANFDEQISTKQYYSAIKTLGSLKETYMPQVRKYAFGKLLETSIPKMETKLQSAALSDMKDWLYGLKKTTRDIGQDLTDRMKKKQVMWAERDSSVKERYFVSSAVQFVLDEEFDHDDPITIDMMPLYQCLHINEKLGRRAEFRRSFAEDRNDQLSLILTSPVNFVLANLAPFESMLHDIIGFFIVEHNILASAPDFRSKSDVDALWDTGIAKLSDIIARNLQAIRSDSDVSGVLQNHLTTFTYVMEENAYDVRKLRELMMAIFGS
;
A
#
# COMPACT_ATOMS: atom_id res chain seq x y z
N MET A 1 89.28 -71.23 53.50
CA MET A 1 87.95 -71.90 53.42
C MET A 1 86.89 -71.27 54.34
N ALA A 2 87.23 -70.79 55.55
CA ALA A 2 86.31 -69.96 56.35
C ALA A 2 85.99 -68.62 55.65
N ASP A 3 86.98 -68.02 54.98
CA ASP A 3 86.81 -66.78 54.20
C ASP A 3 85.88 -66.94 53.01
N SER A 4 85.75 -68.15 52.44
CA SER A 4 84.85 -68.43 51.32
C SER A 4 83.38 -68.43 51.76
N ILE A 5 83.10 -68.89 52.98
CA ILE A 5 81.73 -68.90 53.53
C ILE A 5 81.35 -67.50 54.02
N GLN A 6 82.30 -66.76 54.61
CA GLN A 6 82.09 -65.34 54.93
C GLN A 6 81.89 -64.49 53.67
N GLN A 7 82.68 -64.70 52.61
CA GLN A 7 82.50 -64.00 51.33
C GLN A 7 81.17 -64.34 50.68
N GLN A 8 80.72 -65.61 50.70
CA GLN A 8 79.42 -66.00 50.15
C GLN A 8 78.23 -65.45 50.94
N LEU A 9 78.33 -65.38 52.27
CA LEU A 9 77.32 -64.71 53.11
C LEU A 9 77.34 -63.18 52.90
N GLN A 10 78.52 -62.58 52.69
CA GLN A 10 78.66 -61.15 52.42
C GLN A 10 78.17 -60.78 51.00
N GLN A 11 78.27 -61.70 50.03
CA GLN A 11 77.66 -61.58 48.70
C GLN A 11 76.13 -61.61 48.77
N LEU A 12 75.56 -62.46 49.63
CA LEU A 12 74.12 -62.49 49.92
C LEU A 12 73.64 -61.21 50.63
N VAL A 13 74.46 -60.61 51.49
CA VAL A 13 74.19 -59.31 52.13
C VAL A 13 74.19 -58.16 51.11
N LEU A 14 75.16 -58.13 50.19
CA LEU A 14 75.27 -57.10 49.15
C LEU A 14 74.13 -57.16 48.12
N LEU A 15 73.55 -58.34 47.86
CA LEU A 15 72.36 -58.48 47.03
C LEU A 15 71.11 -57.94 47.74
N SER A 16 71.01 -58.06 49.07
CA SER A 16 69.87 -57.52 49.83
C SER A 16 69.88 -55.99 49.94
N ASP A 17 71.05 -55.37 49.97
CA ASP A 17 71.18 -53.90 50.09
C ASP A 17 70.78 -53.16 48.78
N SER A 18 70.79 -53.85 47.63
CA SER A 18 70.32 -53.28 46.35
C SER A 18 68.81 -53.09 46.24
N VAL A 19 68.03 -53.62 47.20
CA VAL A 19 66.57 -53.48 47.23
C VAL A 19 66.13 -52.17 47.91
N GLY A 20 67.03 -51.47 48.62
CA GLY A 20 66.69 -50.34 49.48
C GLY A 20 66.69 -48.94 48.85
N THR A 21 67.15 -48.74 47.61
CA THR A 21 67.34 -47.40 47.03
C THR A 21 66.49 -47.15 45.79
N SER A 22 65.20 -46.91 45.96
CA SER A 22 64.46 -45.99 45.10
C SER A 22 63.20 -45.47 45.78
N SER A 23 63.30 -44.27 46.37
CA SER A 23 62.15 -43.45 46.73
C SER A 23 62.05 -42.29 45.74
N GLY A 24 60.84 -42.10 45.20
CA GLY A 24 60.30 -40.81 44.78
C GLY A 24 60.59 -40.34 43.35
N ASN A 25 59.61 -40.46 42.45
CA ASN A 25 58.79 -39.31 42.05
C ASN A 25 57.55 -39.74 41.23
N ALA A 26 56.50 -38.92 41.33
CA ALA A 26 55.12 -39.15 40.90
C ALA A 26 54.86 -39.32 39.38
N GLY A 27 53.77 -40.03 39.06
CA GLY A 27 53.11 -39.99 37.75
C GLY A 27 52.26 -41.23 37.47
N ALA A 28 50.95 -41.11 37.62
CA ALA A 28 49.98 -42.20 37.51
C ALA A 28 49.67 -42.64 36.06
N GLY A 29 49.57 -43.96 35.87
CA GLY A 29 48.74 -44.68 34.89
C GLY A 29 49.41 -45.00 33.53
N GLU A 30 49.49 -46.24 33.02
CA GLU A 30 49.00 -47.56 33.44
C GLU A 30 49.86 -48.65 32.74
N GLY A 31 50.02 -49.83 33.36
CA GLY A 31 50.21 -51.10 32.64
C GLY A 31 51.47 -51.94 32.90
N GLY A 32 51.42 -52.81 33.94
CA GLY A 32 52.18 -54.07 34.06
C GLY A 32 53.66 -53.94 34.46
N GLY A 33 54.16 -54.38 35.62
CA GLY A 33 53.73 -55.45 36.52
C GLY A 33 54.51 -56.74 36.28
N SER A 34 55.85 -56.77 36.44
CA SER A 34 56.64 -58.03 36.60
C SER A 34 58.13 -57.79 36.93
N GLY A 35 58.47 -56.87 37.85
CA GLY A 35 59.88 -56.47 38.05
C GLY A 35 60.55 -56.91 39.35
N GLY A 36 59.80 -57.31 40.37
CA GLY A 36 60.33 -57.42 41.74
C GLY A 36 60.45 -58.82 42.32
N VAL A 37 59.96 -59.85 41.63
CA VAL A 37 59.84 -61.21 42.19
C VAL A 37 61.08 -62.07 41.94
N SER A 38 61.82 -61.83 40.85
CA SER A 38 62.92 -62.70 40.41
C SER A 38 64.13 -62.73 41.34
N THR A 39 64.41 -61.65 42.08
CA THR A 39 65.60 -61.56 42.95
C THR A 39 65.46 -62.34 44.25
N VAL A 40 64.24 -62.49 44.75
CA VAL A 40 63.96 -63.27 45.97
C VAL A 40 64.02 -64.76 45.68
N GLU A 41 63.50 -65.19 44.52
CA GLU A 41 63.56 -66.59 44.07
C GLU A 41 65.00 -67.06 43.82
N GLU A 42 65.84 -66.25 43.17
CA GLU A 42 67.26 -66.54 42.97
C GLU A 42 68.04 -66.64 44.30
N ALA A 43 67.71 -65.79 45.28
CA ALA A 43 68.33 -65.85 46.61
C ALA A 43 67.88 -67.09 47.40
N MET A 44 66.64 -67.55 47.22
CA MET A 44 66.12 -68.78 47.83
C MET A 44 66.71 -70.05 47.20
N GLU A 45 66.93 -70.07 45.89
CA GLU A 45 67.59 -71.19 45.19
C GLU A 45 69.05 -71.38 45.64
N GLN A 46 69.76 -70.28 45.95
CA GLN A 46 71.13 -70.31 46.45
C GLN A 46 71.25 -70.78 47.91
N LEU A 47 70.15 -70.75 48.69
CA LEU A 47 70.13 -71.20 50.07
C LEU A 47 70.28 -72.74 50.19
N GLY A 48 69.70 -73.49 49.24
CA GLY A 48 69.68 -74.96 49.25
C GLY A 48 71.07 -75.61 49.23
N PRO A 49 71.94 -75.28 48.26
CA PRO A 49 73.32 -75.79 48.20
C PRO A 49 74.16 -75.40 49.42
N LEU A 50 73.93 -74.21 49.97
CA LEU A 50 74.67 -73.67 51.10
C LEU A 50 74.34 -74.45 52.39
N ILE A 51 73.05 -74.72 52.63
CA ILE A 51 72.56 -75.58 53.72
C ILE A 51 73.15 -76.99 53.56
N HIS A 52 73.16 -77.56 52.36
CA HIS A 52 73.70 -78.89 52.11
C HIS A 52 75.22 -78.97 52.36
N SER A 53 75.98 -77.89 52.12
CA SER A 53 77.42 -77.81 52.41
C SER A 53 77.72 -77.72 53.92
N VAL A 54 76.88 -77.01 54.68
CA VAL A 54 76.97 -76.83 56.13
C VAL A 54 76.65 -78.13 56.87
N TYR A 55 75.69 -78.91 56.37
CA TYR A 55 75.39 -80.25 56.88
C TYR A 55 76.54 -81.23 56.64
N ARG A 56 77.21 -81.18 55.48
CA ARG A 56 78.39 -82.03 55.19
C ARG A 56 79.63 -81.70 56.03
N THR A 57 79.80 -80.43 56.43
CA THR A 57 80.95 -79.97 57.23
C THR A 57 80.73 -80.01 58.74
N ASN A 58 79.57 -80.51 59.20
CA ASN A 58 79.19 -80.64 60.62
C ASN A 58 79.24 -79.33 61.43
N LYS A 59 79.06 -78.17 60.77
CA LYS A 59 79.07 -76.82 61.38
C LYS A 59 77.67 -76.22 61.57
N GLN A 60 76.66 -77.07 61.74
CA GLN A 60 75.24 -76.68 61.84
C GLN A 60 74.95 -75.68 62.97
N LYS A 61 75.60 -75.85 64.14
CA LYS A 61 75.39 -74.98 65.30
C LYS A 61 75.86 -73.55 65.06
N LEU A 62 76.99 -73.37 64.37
CA LEU A 62 77.55 -72.06 64.06
C LEU A 62 76.73 -71.32 63.00
N PHE A 63 76.24 -72.04 61.98
CA PHE A 63 75.35 -71.44 60.97
C PHE A 63 74.01 -70.99 61.59
N ARG A 64 73.40 -71.81 62.46
CA ARG A 64 72.18 -71.44 63.17
C ARG A 64 72.39 -70.19 64.03
N GLN A 65 73.51 -70.14 64.77
CA GLN A 65 73.87 -68.97 65.56
C GLN A 65 74.10 -67.72 64.69
N GLN A 66 74.70 -67.87 63.51
CA GLN A 66 74.90 -66.77 62.55
C GLN A 66 73.57 -66.26 61.98
N VAL A 67 72.63 -67.15 61.67
CA VAL A 67 71.28 -66.80 61.18
C VAL A 67 70.46 -66.14 62.29
N ASP A 68 70.52 -66.66 63.52
CA ASP A 68 69.84 -66.07 64.68
C ASP A 68 70.38 -64.66 64.97
N LEU A 69 71.70 -64.44 64.88
CA LEU A 69 72.31 -63.11 65.02
C LEU A 69 71.93 -62.18 63.86
N PHE A 70 71.78 -62.69 62.64
CA PHE A 70 71.33 -61.91 61.49
C PHE A 70 69.87 -61.50 61.63
N ALA A 71 68.98 -62.41 62.03
CA ALA A 71 67.58 -62.13 62.30
C ALA A 71 67.44 -61.06 63.38
N GLN A 72 68.15 -61.20 64.51
CA GLN A 72 68.16 -60.20 65.58
C GLN A 72 68.67 -58.82 65.10
N ARG A 73 69.68 -58.80 64.23
CA ARG A 73 70.19 -57.55 63.64
C ARG A 73 69.17 -56.89 62.73
N LYS A 74 68.47 -57.65 61.88
CA LYS A 74 67.44 -57.13 60.99
C LYS A 74 66.18 -56.71 61.76
N ASP A 75 65.79 -57.43 62.80
CA ASP A 75 64.71 -57.02 63.69
C ASP A 75 65.03 -55.71 64.43
N ALA A 76 66.28 -55.53 64.86
CA ALA A 76 66.74 -54.28 65.44
C ALA A 76 66.76 -53.12 64.43
N GLU A 77 67.13 -53.40 63.18
CA GLU A 77 67.10 -52.42 62.08
C GLU A 77 65.67 -52.00 61.74
N ILE A 78 64.74 -52.95 61.66
CA ILE A 78 63.30 -52.70 61.46
C ILE A 78 62.74 -51.91 62.65
N MET A 79 63.06 -52.27 63.90
CA MET A 79 62.60 -51.52 65.07
C MET A 79 63.14 -50.09 65.09
N LYS A 80 64.38 -49.86 64.65
CA LYS A 80 64.94 -48.52 64.55
C LYS A 80 64.24 -47.70 63.46
N LEU A 81 63.96 -48.29 62.30
CA LEU A 81 63.25 -47.66 61.20
C LEU A 81 61.78 -47.35 61.56
N CYS A 82 61.10 -48.32 62.18
CA CYS A 82 59.75 -48.13 62.70
C CYS A 82 59.74 -47.06 63.81
N GLY A 83 60.74 -47.03 64.68
CA GLY A 83 60.88 -46.00 65.72
C GLY A 83 61.11 -44.60 65.15
N SER A 84 61.87 -44.47 64.05
CA SER A 84 62.15 -43.15 63.45
C SER A 84 61.01 -42.63 62.57
N TYR A 85 60.27 -43.51 61.88
CA TYR A 85 59.28 -43.09 60.86
C TYR A 85 57.81 -43.35 61.25
N HIS A 86 57.53 -44.02 62.37
CA HIS A 86 56.16 -44.26 62.83
C HIS A 86 55.35 -42.96 62.99
N GLN A 87 55.96 -41.92 63.54
CA GLN A 87 55.25 -40.68 63.82
C GLN A 87 54.89 -39.91 62.53
N GLU A 88 55.79 -39.89 61.54
CA GLU A 88 55.52 -39.30 60.22
C GLU A 88 54.47 -40.11 59.44
N PHE A 89 54.51 -41.44 59.55
CA PHE A 89 53.50 -42.31 58.95
C PHE A 89 52.11 -42.05 59.55
N VAL A 90 51.99 -41.98 60.88
CA VAL A 90 50.72 -41.67 61.56
C VAL A 90 50.21 -40.28 61.17
N GLN A 91 51.09 -39.29 61.07
CA GLN A 91 50.71 -37.95 60.61
C GLN A 91 50.20 -37.97 59.16
N SER A 92 50.85 -38.71 58.27
CA SER A 92 50.43 -38.85 56.87
C SER A 92 49.07 -39.54 56.74
N VAL A 93 48.82 -40.59 57.54
CA VAL A 93 47.51 -41.26 57.61
C VAL A 93 46.43 -40.33 58.16
N ALA A 94 46.74 -39.56 59.20
CA ALA A 94 45.82 -38.56 59.75
C ALA A 94 45.49 -37.46 58.73
N GLN A 95 46.47 -37.00 57.94
CA GLN A 95 46.25 -36.06 56.84
C GLN A 95 45.37 -36.65 55.74
N LEU A 96 45.60 -37.91 55.34
CA LEU A 96 44.75 -38.61 54.36
C LEU A 96 43.31 -38.75 54.83
N LEU A 97 43.09 -39.07 56.11
CA LEU A 97 41.75 -39.12 56.70
C LEU A 97 41.08 -37.75 56.69
N LYS A 98 41.82 -36.68 57.01
CA LYS A 98 41.32 -35.31 56.96
C LYS A 98 40.98 -34.87 55.53
N VAL A 99 41.82 -35.21 54.55
CA VAL A 99 41.54 -34.96 53.13
C VAL A 99 40.28 -35.70 52.72
N ARG A 100 40.14 -36.99 53.07
CA ARG A 100 38.93 -37.78 52.78
C ARG A 100 37.67 -37.12 53.35
N GLN A 101 37.73 -36.66 54.59
CA GLN A 101 36.61 -35.97 55.22
C GLN A 101 36.27 -34.66 54.49
N ASN A 102 37.27 -33.82 54.20
CA ASN A 102 37.09 -32.59 53.45
C ASN A 102 36.53 -32.84 52.03
N THR A 103 36.98 -33.90 51.36
CA THR A 103 36.47 -34.29 50.04
C THR A 103 35.01 -34.75 50.11
N SER A 104 34.63 -35.47 51.17
CA SER A 104 33.25 -35.86 51.43
C SER A 104 32.35 -34.64 51.68
N GLU A 105 32.81 -33.70 52.51
CA GLU A 105 32.06 -32.45 52.78
C GLU A 105 31.94 -31.58 51.52
N LEU A 106 32.99 -31.51 50.70
CA LEU A 106 32.94 -30.82 49.42
C LEU A 106 31.95 -31.48 48.47
N GLN A 107 31.95 -32.82 48.40
CA GLN A 107 31.00 -33.57 47.58
C GLN A 107 29.56 -33.28 47.99
N GLU A 108 29.27 -33.28 49.30
CA GLU A 108 27.95 -32.94 49.82
C GLU A 108 27.53 -31.51 49.44
N LYS A 109 28.43 -30.53 49.60
CA LYS A 109 28.18 -29.13 49.19
C LYS A 109 27.96 -28.99 47.69
N VAL A 110 28.73 -29.69 46.86
CA VAL A 110 28.59 -29.68 45.39
C VAL A 110 27.25 -30.28 44.98
N VAL A 111 26.84 -31.38 45.60
CA VAL A 111 25.52 -32.00 45.34
C VAL A 111 24.40 -31.06 45.79
N GLY A 112 24.52 -30.44 46.96
CA GLY A 112 23.56 -29.46 47.47
C GLY A 112 23.42 -28.25 46.56
N LEU A 113 24.54 -27.61 46.17
CA LEU A 113 24.55 -26.49 45.23
C LEU A 113 23.97 -26.87 43.87
N ASN A 114 24.26 -28.08 43.36
CA ASN A 114 23.67 -28.54 42.10
C ASN A 114 22.15 -28.71 42.22
N ALA A 115 21.65 -29.23 43.34
CA ALA A 115 20.21 -29.35 43.58
C ALA A 115 19.53 -27.98 43.66
N GLU A 116 20.10 -27.03 44.40
CA GLU A 116 19.60 -25.65 44.48
C GLU A 116 19.63 -24.94 43.12
N LEU A 117 20.72 -25.13 42.35
CA LEU A 117 20.86 -24.58 41.01
C LEU A 117 19.82 -25.16 40.05
N GLN A 118 19.52 -26.46 40.14
CA GLN A 118 18.49 -27.09 39.32
C GLN A 118 17.09 -26.59 39.69
N LEU A 119 16.78 -26.43 40.99
CA LEU A 119 15.50 -25.88 41.44
C LEU A 119 15.31 -24.44 40.98
N SER A 120 16.33 -23.60 41.19
CA SER A 120 16.33 -22.21 40.73
C SER A 120 16.25 -22.12 39.20
N GLY A 121 17.02 -22.96 38.49
CA GLY A 121 17.02 -23.07 37.04
C GLY A 121 15.67 -23.51 36.47
N LYS A 122 14.97 -24.42 37.14
CA LYS A 122 13.63 -24.87 36.75
C LYS A 122 12.59 -23.76 36.92
N SER A 123 12.58 -23.07 38.07
CA SER A 123 11.70 -21.92 38.30
C SER A 123 11.96 -20.79 37.30
N LEU A 124 13.24 -20.53 36.98
CA LEU A 124 13.62 -19.55 35.96
C LEU A 124 13.16 -19.97 34.55
N TYR A 125 13.26 -21.25 34.21
CA TYR A 125 12.79 -21.80 32.94
C TYR A 125 11.28 -21.62 32.78
N GLU A 126 10.50 -21.95 33.81
CA GLU A 126 9.04 -21.77 33.82
C GLU A 126 8.66 -20.30 33.60
N LYS A 127 9.25 -19.37 34.36
CA LYS A 127 9.05 -17.93 34.16
C LYS A 127 9.46 -17.44 32.77
N LYS A 128 10.53 -17.99 32.19
CA LYS A 128 10.97 -17.66 30.83
C LYS A 128 10.00 -18.18 29.78
N ALA A 129 9.43 -19.37 29.97
CA ALA A 129 8.42 -19.93 29.08
C ALA A 129 7.14 -19.07 29.10
N GLU A 130 6.69 -18.67 30.29
CA GLU A 130 5.58 -17.73 30.46
C GLU A 130 5.87 -16.40 29.75
N LEU A 131 7.05 -15.81 29.97
CA LEU A 131 7.44 -14.55 29.32
C LEU A 131 7.44 -14.66 27.78
N LEU A 132 7.89 -15.79 27.23
CA LEU A 132 7.84 -16.02 25.78
C LEU A 132 6.41 -16.13 25.27
N SER A 133 5.51 -16.76 26.03
CA SER A 133 4.07 -16.82 25.67
C SER A 133 3.45 -15.42 25.67
N LEU A 134 3.68 -14.61 26.72
CA LEU A 134 3.22 -13.22 26.79
C LEU A 134 3.80 -12.37 25.65
N ARG A 135 5.07 -12.56 25.27
CA ARG A 135 5.66 -11.85 24.12
C ARG A 135 4.99 -12.22 22.80
N ARG A 136 4.58 -13.48 22.62
CA ARG A 136 3.83 -13.91 21.43
C ARG A 136 2.45 -13.26 21.39
N GLU A 137 1.74 -13.27 22.52
CA GLU A 137 0.45 -12.59 22.65
C GLU A 137 0.58 -11.10 22.38
N HIS A 138 1.56 -10.43 22.99
CA HIS A 138 1.84 -9.02 22.75
C HIS A 138 2.13 -8.73 21.28
N ARG A 139 2.93 -9.56 20.60
CA ARG A 139 3.17 -9.41 19.16
C ARG A 139 1.90 -9.59 18.33
N ASN A 140 1.02 -10.51 18.71
CA ASN A 140 -0.25 -10.71 18.03
C ASN A 140 -1.19 -9.51 18.25
N ILE A 141 -1.24 -8.98 19.47
CA ILE A 141 -1.99 -7.77 19.82
C ILE A 141 -1.46 -6.58 19.00
N GLN A 142 -0.15 -6.39 18.93
CA GLN A 142 0.44 -5.28 18.16
C GLN A 142 0.07 -5.35 16.68
N LYS A 143 0.17 -6.54 16.07
CA LYS A 143 -0.27 -6.75 14.69
C LYS A 143 -1.76 -6.44 14.52
N ALA A 144 -2.61 -6.86 15.46
CA ALA A 144 -4.03 -6.55 15.43
C ALA A 144 -4.27 -5.04 15.50
N VAL A 145 -3.59 -4.33 16.42
CA VAL A 145 -3.66 -2.87 16.54
C VAL A 145 -3.26 -2.17 15.24
N ASP A 146 -2.14 -2.57 14.63
CA ASP A 146 -1.67 -1.98 13.38
C ASP A 146 -2.67 -2.21 12.23
N THR A 147 -3.27 -3.40 12.16
CA THR A 147 -4.30 -3.70 11.15
C THR A 147 -5.59 -2.89 11.36
N VAL A 148 -6.01 -2.71 12.62
CA VAL A 148 -7.19 -1.91 12.96
C VAL A 148 -6.94 -0.43 12.62
N LYS A 149 -5.75 0.11 12.90
CA LYS A 149 -5.38 1.47 12.50
C LYS A 149 -5.48 1.68 11.00
N GLY A 150 -4.97 0.74 10.19
CA GLY A 150 -5.13 0.78 8.73
C GLY A 150 -6.60 0.78 8.28
N CYS A 151 -7.45 -0.03 8.92
CA CYS A 151 -8.89 -0.02 8.65
C CYS A 151 -9.55 1.32 9.00
N VAL A 152 -9.16 1.95 10.12
CA VAL A 152 -9.68 3.28 10.52
C VAL A 152 -9.30 4.35 9.51
N GLU A 153 -8.06 4.35 9.02
CA GLU A 153 -7.63 5.28 7.96
C GLU A 153 -8.46 5.11 6.68
N VAL A 154 -8.74 3.88 6.29
CA VAL A 154 -9.59 3.57 5.13
C VAL A 154 -11.01 4.09 5.31
N VAL A 155 -11.62 3.86 6.48
CA VAL A 155 -12.94 4.41 6.80
C VAL A 155 -12.92 5.93 6.76
N ARG A 156 -11.87 6.57 7.28
CA ARG A 156 -11.70 8.03 7.22
C ARG A 156 -11.60 8.54 5.78
N MET A 157 -10.90 7.82 4.90
CA MET A 157 -10.83 8.17 3.48
C MET A 157 -12.18 8.06 2.77
N VAL A 158 -12.99 7.05 3.12
CA VAL A 158 -14.37 6.92 2.61
C VAL A 158 -15.26 8.06 3.13
N ALA A 159 -15.14 8.43 4.40
CA ALA A 159 -15.88 9.56 4.96
C ALA A 159 -15.47 10.89 4.30
N ASN A 160 -14.17 11.10 4.08
CA ASN A 160 -13.67 12.27 3.35
C ASN A 160 -14.18 12.28 1.91
N PHE A 161 -14.28 11.13 1.24
CA PHE A 161 -14.89 11.06 -0.09
C PHE A 161 -16.36 11.51 -0.08
N ASP A 162 -17.15 11.08 0.91
CA ASP A 162 -18.54 11.54 1.04
C ASP A 162 -18.66 13.05 1.32
N GLU A 163 -17.73 13.61 2.11
CA GLU A 163 -17.63 15.05 2.34
C GLU A 163 -17.20 15.81 1.07
N GLN A 164 -16.26 15.25 0.29
CA GLN A 164 -15.81 15.81 -0.98
C GLN A 164 -16.92 15.84 -2.03
N ILE A 165 -17.78 14.81 -2.07
CA ILE A 165 -18.98 14.83 -2.91
C ILE A 165 -19.94 15.93 -2.45
N SER A 166 -20.14 16.07 -1.13
CA SER A 166 -21.06 17.07 -0.58
C SER A 166 -20.58 18.51 -0.82
N THR A 167 -19.26 18.73 -0.84
CA THR A 167 -18.63 20.02 -1.13
C THR A 167 -18.38 20.27 -2.62
N LYS A 168 -18.88 19.40 -3.52
CA LYS A 168 -18.72 19.47 -4.99
C LYS A 168 -17.26 19.44 -5.47
N GLN A 169 -16.34 18.94 -4.64
CA GLN A 169 -14.92 18.80 -5.01
C GLN A 169 -14.66 17.48 -5.72
N TYR A 170 -15.22 17.32 -6.91
CA TYR A 170 -15.20 16.04 -7.63
C TYR A 170 -13.80 15.58 -8.03
N TYR A 171 -12.87 16.50 -8.33
CA TYR A 171 -11.49 16.14 -8.64
C TYR A 171 -10.77 15.50 -7.45
N SER A 172 -10.95 16.11 -6.26
CA SER A 172 -10.44 15.56 -5.00
C SER A 172 -11.07 14.20 -4.71
N ALA A 173 -12.38 14.04 -4.96
CA ALA A 173 -13.11 12.78 -4.80
C ALA A 173 -12.59 11.65 -5.70
N ILE A 174 -12.27 11.94 -6.97
CA ILE A 174 -11.63 10.93 -7.84
C ILE A 174 -10.25 10.55 -7.31
N LYS A 175 -9.45 11.52 -6.85
CA LYS A 175 -8.10 11.25 -6.33
C LYS A 175 -8.12 10.43 -5.04
N THR A 176 -9.08 10.69 -4.14
CA THR A 176 -9.26 9.90 -2.92
C THR A 176 -9.73 8.49 -3.25
N LEU A 177 -10.63 8.32 -4.23
CA LEU A 177 -11.05 7.02 -4.72
C LEU A 177 -9.91 6.24 -5.41
N GLY A 178 -9.07 6.92 -6.20
CA GLY A 178 -7.87 6.33 -6.80
C GLY A 178 -6.88 5.86 -5.73
N SER A 179 -6.57 6.72 -4.76
CA SER A 179 -5.72 6.38 -3.61
C SER A 179 -6.27 5.18 -2.81
N LEU A 180 -7.60 5.10 -2.64
CA LEU A 180 -8.26 3.99 -1.96
C LEU A 180 -8.04 2.66 -2.70
N LYS A 181 -8.10 2.67 -4.03
CA LYS A 181 -7.92 1.49 -4.89
C LYS A 181 -6.46 1.04 -4.99
N GLU A 182 -5.52 1.99 -5.13
CA GLU A 182 -4.10 1.68 -5.34
C GLU A 182 -3.36 1.38 -4.02
N THR A 183 -3.51 2.23 -3.00
CA THR A 183 -2.67 2.20 -1.80
C THR A 183 -3.23 1.29 -0.71
N TYR A 184 -4.54 1.35 -0.49
CA TYR A 184 -5.16 0.73 0.68
C TYR A 184 -5.80 -0.63 0.39
N MET A 185 -6.12 -0.91 -0.87
CA MET A 185 -6.69 -2.20 -1.25
C MET A 185 -5.76 -3.40 -1.02
N PRO A 186 -4.45 -3.34 -1.33
CA PRO A 186 -3.53 -4.45 -1.06
C PRO A 186 -3.42 -4.80 0.43
N GLN A 187 -3.59 -3.81 1.32
CA GLN A 187 -3.45 -3.99 2.76
C GLN A 187 -4.70 -4.63 3.39
N VAL A 188 -5.89 -4.32 2.85
CA VAL A 188 -7.17 -4.68 3.48
C VAL A 188 -7.86 -5.89 2.84
N ARG A 189 -7.46 -6.30 1.62
CA ARG A 189 -8.03 -7.45 0.87
C ARG A 189 -8.14 -8.76 1.66
N LYS A 190 -7.27 -8.99 2.65
CA LYS A 190 -7.25 -10.23 3.45
C LYS A 190 -8.41 -10.32 4.45
N TYR A 191 -9.05 -9.19 4.77
CA TYR A 191 -10.09 -9.11 5.80
C TYR A 191 -11.49 -9.03 5.19
N ALA A 192 -12.50 -9.48 5.94
CA ALA A 192 -13.90 -9.38 5.52
C ALA A 192 -14.31 -7.92 5.20
N PHE A 193 -13.76 -6.96 5.94
CA PHE A 193 -13.91 -5.53 5.68
C PHE A 193 -13.41 -5.12 4.28
N GLY A 194 -12.30 -5.69 3.80
CA GLY A 194 -11.78 -5.42 2.46
C GLY A 194 -12.68 -5.94 1.35
N LYS A 195 -13.32 -7.10 1.55
CA LYS A 195 -14.32 -7.63 0.63
C LYS A 195 -15.57 -6.75 0.58
N LEU A 196 -16.02 -6.24 1.72
CA LEU A 196 -17.13 -5.29 1.77
C LEU A 196 -16.77 -4.00 1.03
N LEU A 197 -15.56 -3.48 1.23
CA LEU A 197 -15.07 -2.28 0.54
C LEU A 197 -14.98 -2.49 -0.98
N GLU A 198 -14.55 -3.66 -1.44
CA GLU A 198 -14.52 -4.01 -2.85
C GLU A 198 -15.92 -3.99 -3.49
N THR A 199 -16.95 -4.41 -2.75
CA THR A 199 -18.34 -4.28 -3.21
C THR A 199 -18.89 -2.85 -3.13
N SER A 200 -18.32 -1.98 -2.29
CA SER A 200 -18.79 -0.60 -2.14
C SER A 200 -18.12 0.37 -3.11
N ILE A 201 -16.91 0.08 -3.62
CA ILE A 201 -16.21 0.94 -4.58
C ILE A 201 -17.06 1.23 -5.83
N PRO A 202 -17.66 0.24 -6.52
CA PRO A 202 -18.53 0.53 -7.66
C PRO A 202 -19.73 1.39 -7.29
N LYS A 203 -20.28 1.24 -6.07
CA LYS A 203 -21.37 2.08 -5.58
C LYS A 203 -20.92 3.52 -5.36
N MET A 204 -19.71 3.72 -4.83
CA MET A 204 -19.09 5.04 -4.68
C MET A 204 -18.84 5.71 -6.04
N GLU A 205 -18.37 4.94 -7.04
CA GLU A 205 -18.23 5.41 -8.43
C GLU A 205 -19.57 5.85 -9.00
N THR A 206 -20.64 5.05 -8.83
CA THR A 206 -21.98 5.44 -9.29
C THR A 206 -22.52 6.65 -8.57
N LYS A 207 -22.26 6.79 -7.26
CA LYS A 207 -22.69 7.95 -6.46
C LYS A 207 -22.01 9.24 -6.93
N LEU A 208 -20.70 9.16 -7.20
CA LEU A 208 -19.93 10.27 -7.76
C LEU A 208 -20.45 10.65 -9.15
N GLN A 209 -20.69 9.66 -10.01
CA GLN A 209 -21.23 9.87 -11.35
C GLN A 209 -22.62 10.53 -11.29
N SER A 210 -23.53 10.02 -10.44
CA SER A 210 -24.87 10.58 -10.29
C SER A 210 -24.86 12.00 -9.74
N ALA A 211 -23.96 12.31 -8.80
CA ALA A 211 -23.84 13.66 -8.24
C ALA A 211 -23.36 14.65 -9.31
N ALA A 212 -22.33 14.30 -10.08
CA ALA A 212 -21.82 15.14 -11.15
C ALA A 212 -22.82 15.28 -12.32
N LEU A 213 -23.59 14.25 -12.63
CA LEU A 213 -24.68 14.33 -13.61
C LEU A 213 -25.80 15.25 -13.12
N SER A 214 -26.17 15.17 -11.84
CA SER A 214 -27.17 16.07 -11.25
C SER A 214 -26.72 17.53 -11.34
N ASP A 215 -25.48 17.82 -10.93
CA ASP A 215 -24.91 19.16 -11.00
C ASP A 215 -24.83 19.69 -12.43
N MET A 216 -24.50 18.83 -13.41
CA MET A 216 -24.51 19.19 -14.83
C MET A 216 -25.93 19.48 -15.33
N LYS A 217 -26.93 18.69 -14.91
CA LYS A 217 -28.34 18.93 -15.27
C LYS A 217 -28.89 20.22 -14.64
N ASP A 218 -28.52 20.52 -13.41
CA ASP A 218 -28.85 21.79 -12.74
C ASP A 218 -28.20 22.96 -13.47
N TRP A 219 -26.94 22.80 -13.91
CA TRP A 219 -26.27 23.78 -14.77
C TRP A 219 -27.00 23.95 -16.11
N LEU A 220 -27.40 22.88 -16.79
CA LEU A 220 -28.20 22.96 -18.03
C LEU A 220 -29.54 23.68 -17.81
N TYR A 221 -30.15 23.51 -16.64
CA TYR A 221 -31.37 24.24 -16.29
C TYR A 221 -31.10 25.74 -16.09
N GLY A 222 -30.02 26.09 -15.39
CA GLY A 222 -29.57 27.48 -15.25
C GLY A 222 -29.20 28.12 -16.60
N LEU A 223 -28.55 27.32 -17.46
CA LEU A 223 -28.17 27.69 -18.82
C LEU A 223 -29.38 28.10 -19.66
N LYS A 224 -30.58 27.55 -19.42
CA LYS A 224 -31.79 27.96 -20.14
C LYS A 224 -32.11 29.46 -19.99
N LYS A 225 -31.83 30.05 -18.83
CA LYS A 225 -32.05 31.49 -18.62
C LYS A 225 -31.01 32.30 -19.38
N THR A 226 -29.74 31.91 -19.23
CA THR A 226 -28.64 32.62 -19.90
C THR A 226 -28.68 32.44 -21.42
N THR A 227 -29.17 31.31 -21.95
CA THR A 227 -29.37 31.13 -23.40
C THR A 227 -30.37 32.12 -23.95
N ARG A 228 -31.43 32.42 -23.21
CA ARG A 228 -32.40 33.43 -23.63
C ARG A 228 -31.79 34.83 -23.66
N ASP A 229 -31.00 35.16 -22.63
CA ASP A 229 -30.31 36.44 -22.54
C ASP A 229 -29.27 36.59 -23.67
N ILE A 230 -28.52 35.52 -23.97
CA ILE A 230 -27.58 35.47 -25.10
C ILE A 230 -28.30 35.66 -26.43
N GLY A 231 -29.43 34.95 -26.62
CA GLY A 231 -30.23 35.07 -27.82
C GLY A 231 -30.80 36.47 -28.01
N GLN A 232 -31.22 37.12 -26.93
CA GLN A 232 -31.71 38.50 -26.95
C GLN A 232 -30.58 39.48 -27.28
N ASP A 233 -29.43 39.37 -26.61
CA ASP A 233 -28.29 40.25 -26.84
C ASP A 233 -27.81 40.19 -28.30
N LEU A 234 -27.67 38.99 -28.86
CA LEU A 234 -27.27 38.83 -30.27
C LEU A 234 -28.32 39.31 -31.25
N THR A 235 -29.60 39.12 -30.94
CA THR A 235 -30.69 39.66 -31.75
C THR A 235 -30.66 41.20 -31.71
N ASP A 236 -30.42 41.80 -30.55
CA ASP A 236 -30.34 43.26 -30.38
C ASP A 236 -29.10 43.84 -31.07
N ARG A 237 -27.94 43.17 -30.98
CA ARG A 237 -26.73 43.51 -31.74
C ARG A 237 -27.01 43.46 -33.25
N MET A 238 -27.67 42.41 -33.72
CA MET A 238 -28.02 42.28 -35.14
C MET A 238 -29.03 43.32 -35.60
N LYS A 239 -30.06 43.63 -34.79
CA LYS A 239 -31.03 44.71 -35.07
C LYS A 239 -30.32 46.06 -35.20
N LYS A 240 -29.37 46.39 -34.31
CA LYS A 240 -28.55 47.60 -34.42
C LYS A 240 -27.74 47.62 -35.73
N LYS A 241 -27.07 46.51 -36.08
CA LYS A 241 -26.36 46.38 -37.36
C LYS A 241 -27.30 46.63 -38.56
N GLN A 242 -28.50 46.06 -38.56
CA GLN A 242 -29.48 46.25 -39.63
C GLN A 242 -29.98 47.70 -39.78
N VAL A 243 -30.27 48.39 -38.67
CA VAL A 243 -30.68 49.80 -38.71
C VAL A 243 -29.56 50.66 -39.28
N MET A 244 -28.31 50.43 -38.85
CA MET A 244 -27.14 51.13 -39.38
C MET A 244 -26.93 50.86 -40.87
N TRP A 245 -27.18 49.63 -41.34
CA TRP A 245 -27.15 49.31 -42.76
C TRP A 245 -28.22 50.05 -43.55
N ALA A 246 -29.45 50.11 -43.04
CA ALA A 246 -30.55 50.84 -43.67
C ALA A 246 -30.27 52.36 -43.72
N GLU A 247 -29.67 52.94 -42.68
CA GLU A 247 -29.26 54.35 -42.65
C GLU A 247 -28.12 54.64 -43.64
N ARG A 248 -27.14 53.74 -43.75
CA ARG A 248 -26.04 53.83 -44.71
C ARG A 248 -26.55 53.73 -46.15
N ASP A 249 -27.43 52.78 -46.46
CA ASP A 249 -28.06 52.62 -47.78
C ASP A 249 -28.92 53.82 -48.17
N SER A 250 -29.60 54.45 -47.20
CA SER A 250 -30.33 55.71 -47.39
C SER A 250 -29.40 56.91 -47.69
N SER A 251 -28.20 56.93 -47.08
CA SER A 251 -27.23 58.02 -47.23
C SER A 251 -26.39 57.94 -48.51
N VAL A 252 -26.16 56.73 -49.04
CA VAL A 252 -25.31 56.50 -50.22
C VAL A 252 -26.17 56.47 -51.48
N LYS A 253 -26.46 57.65 -52.04
CA LYS A 253 -27.14 57.79 -53.34
C LYS A 253 -26.27 57.44 -54.56
N GLU A 254 -24.99 57.16 -54.39
CA GLU A 254 -24.08 56.87 -55.50
C GLU A 254 -23.24 55.60 -55.27
N ARG A 255 -23.63 54.56 -56.01
CA ARG A 255 -22.82 53.45 -56.56
C ARG A 255 -21.63 53.01 -55.70
N TYR A 256 -21.84 52.00 -54.87
CA TYR A 256 -21.27 50.64 -55.03
C TYR A 256 -22.10 49.74 -54.10
N PHE A 257 -22.87 48.80 -54.67
CA PHE A 257 -23.54 47.76 -53.88
C PHE A 257 -22.42 46.87 -53.32
N VAL A 258 -22.01 47.16 -52.09
CA VAL A 258 -21.11 46.29 -51.36
C VAL A 258 -21.93 45.08 -50.97
N SER A 259 -21.53 43.88 -51.42
CA SER A 259 -22.24 42.65 -51.06
C SER A 259 -22.37 42.56 -49.53
N SER A 260 -23.50 42.05 -49.03
CA SER A 260 -23.75 41.84 -47.59
C SER A 260 -22.56 41.17 -46.87
N ALA A 261 -21.82 40.31 -47.57
CA ALA A 261 -20.61 39.66 -47.06
C ALA A 261 -19.39 40.60 -46.87
N VAL A 262 -19.23 41.64 -47.70
CA VAL A 262 -18.14 42.62 -47.58
C VAL A 262 -18.48 43.69 -46.53
N GLN A 263 -19.76 44.00 -46.36
CA GLN A 263 -20.25 44.90 -45.32
C GLN A 263 -20.09 44.29 -43.92
N PHE A 264 -20.31 42.97 -43.81
CA PHE A 264 -20.09 42.20 -42.59
C PHE A 264 -18.64 42.29 -42.07
N VAL A 265 -17.65 42.25 -42.97
CA VAL A 265 -16.22 42.35 -42.63
C VAL A 265 -15.81 43.78 -42.23
N LEU A 266 -16.45 44.80 -42.80
CA LEU A 266 -16.16 46.21 -42.49
C LEU A 266 -16.71 46.65 -41.12
N ASP A 267 -17.66 45.92 -40.55
CA ASP A 267 -18.27 46.22 -39.25
C ASP A 267 -17.60 45.48 -38.06
N GLU A 268 -16.50 44.73 -38.28
CA GLU A 268 -15.69 44.10 -37.20
C GLU A 268 -15.09 45.11 -36.20
N GLU A 269 -14.98 46.40 -36.56
CA GLU A 269 -14.48 47.45 -35.67
C GLU A 269 -15.46 47.84 -34.53
N PHE A 270 -16.68 47.29 -34.50
CA PHE A 270 -17.73 47.68 -33.53
C PHE A 270 -18.11 46.60 -32.50
N ASP A 271 -17.46 45.43 -32.49
CA ASP A 271 -17.65 44.37 -31.47
C ASP A 271 -16.89 44.68 -30.17
N HIS A 272 -17.18 45.83 -29.54
CA HIS A 272 -16.61 46.22 -28.24
C HIS A 272 -17.40 45.71 -27.03
N ASP A 273 -18.52 45.00 -27.24
CA ASP A 273 -19.28 44.41 -26.16
C ASP A 273 -18.71 43.03 -25.81
N ASP A 274 -18.19 42.90 -24.58
CA ASP A 274 -17.62 41.66 -24.03
C ASP A 274 -18.54 40.47 -24.36
N PRO A 275 -18.00 39.38 -24.92
CA PRO A 275 -18.81 38.20 -25.21
C PRO A 275 -19.35 37.63 -23.90
N ILE A 276 -20.64 37.28 -23.88
CA ILE A 276 -21.25 36.60 -22.73
C ILE A 276 -20.53 35.26 -22.54
N THR A 277 -19.69 35.19 -21.50
CA THR A 277 -18.91 33.99 -21.20
C THR A 277 -19.78 32.99 -20.45
N ILE A 278 -19.94 31.81 -21.04
CA ILE A 278 -20.66 30.71 -20.41
C ILE A 278 -19.64 29.86 -19.64
N ASP A 279 -19.85 29.69 -18.34
CA ASP A 279 -19.00 28.80 -17.54
C ASP A 279 -19.32 27.34 -17.89
N MET A 280 -18.40 26.71 -18.63
CA MET A 280 -18.48 25.30 -19.04
C MET A 280 -17.84 24.34 -18.01
N MET A 281 -17.40 24.85 -16.85
CA MET A 281 -16.75 24.04 -15.82
C MET A 281 -17.58 22.81 -15.40
N PRO A 282 -18.91 22.90 -15.17
CA PRO A 282 -19.70 21.72 -14.78
C PRO A 282 -19.70 20.63 -15.86
N LEU A 283 -19.70 21.01 -17.14
CA LEU A 283 -19.60 20.08 -18.26
C LEU A 283 -18.24 19.38 -18.28
N TYR A 284 -17.14 20.11 -18.11
CA TYR A 284 -15.79 19.53 -18.10
C TYR A 284 -15.55 18.63 -16.90
N GLN A 285 -16.06 19.01 -15.72
CA GLN A 285 -15.96 18.17 -14.53
C GLN A 285 -16.70 16.84 -14.74
N CYS A 286 -17.93 16.89 -15.25
CA CYS A 286 -18.70 15.70 -15.54
C CYS A 286 -18.04 14.83 -16.63
N LEU A 287 -17.50 15.45 -17.69
CA LEU A 287 -16.75 14.77 -18.73
C LEU A 287 -15.51 14.06 -18.17
N HIS A 288 -14.73 14.76 -17.33
CA HIS A 288 -13.53 14.20 -16.72
C HIS A 288 -13.83 13.00 -15.82
N ILE A 289 -14.90 13.07 -15.02
CA ILE A 289 -15.34 11.96 -14.16
C ILE A 289 -15.71 10.75 -15.02
N ASN A 290 -16.54 10.94 -16.05
CA ASN A 290 -16.95 9.85 -16.94
C ASN A 290 -15.78 9.26 -17.74
N GLU A 291 -14.76 10.06 -18.06
CA GLU A 291 -13.53 9.58 -18.70
C GLU A 291 -12.70 8.72 -17.74
N LYS A 292 -12.52 9.15 -16.49
CA LYS A 292 -11.81 8.36 -15.46
C LYS A 292 -12.54 7.08 -15.08
N LEU A 293 -13.87 7.06 -15.18
CA LEU A 293 -14.71 5.88 -14.97
C LEU A 293 -14.84 4.97 -16.21
N GLY A 294 -14.32 5.39 -17.38
CA GLY A 294 -14.42 4.63 -18.62
C GLY A 294 -15.81 4.61 -19.27
N ARG A 295 -16.74 5.48 -18.84
CA ARG A 295 -18.14 5.58 -19.32
C ARG A 295 -18.40 6.75 -20.26
N ARG A 296 -17.35 7.24 -20.94
CA ARG A 296 -17.44 8.41 -21.84
C ARG A 296 -18.49 8.25 -22.95
N ALA A 297 -18.61 7.07 -23.54
CA ALA A 297 -19.55 6.81 -24.64
C ALA A 297 -21.03 6.85 -24.19
N GLU A 298 -21.33 6.32 -23.00
CA GLU A 298 -22.67 6.37 -22.41
C GLU A 298 -23.06 7.81 -22.08
N PHE A 299 -22.13 8.56 -21.48
CA PHE A 299 -22.34 9.97 -21.18
C PHE A 299 -22.62 10.80 -22.44
N ARG A 300 -21.86 10.57 -23.53
CA ARG A 300 -22.10 11.25 -24.81
C ARG A 300 -23.52 11.01 -25.34
N ARG A 301 -24.02 9.78 -25.28
CA ARG A 301 -25.39 9.45 -25.72
C ARG A 301 -26.44 10.14 -24.87
N SER A 302 -26.34 10.00 -23.54
CA SER A 302 -27.27 10.64 -22.60
C SER A 302 -27.27 12.15 -22.75
N PHE A 303 -26.11 12.78 -22.97
CA PHE A 303 -26.03 14.21 -23.20
C PHE A 303 -26.70 14.63 -24.51
N ALA A 304 -26.48 13.88 -25.60
CA ALA A 304 -27.12 14.15 -26.88
C ALA A 304 -28.65 14.03 -26.80
N GLU A 305 -29.16 13.04 -26.06
CA GLU A 305 -30.59 12.85 -25.78
C GLU A 305 -31.14 14.01 -24.95
N ASP A 306 -30.50 14.37 -23.82
CA ASP A 306 -30.92 15.49 -22.96
C ASP A 306 -31.00 16.82 -23.75
N ARG A 307 -30.05 17.06 -24.67
CA ARG A 307 -30.04 18.27 -25.52
C ARG A 307 -31.11 18.24 -26.61
N ASN A 308 -31.40 17.07 -27.20
CA ASN A 308 -32.51 16.90 -28.13
C ASN A 308 -33.86 17.16 -27.44
N ASP A 309 -34.04 16.65 -26.22
CA ASP A 309 -35.24 16.86 -25.42
C ASP A 309 -35.43 18.34 -25.06
N GLN A 310 -34.34 19.04 -24.70
CA GLN A 310 -34.37 20.48 -24.47
C GLN A 310 -34.79 21.28 -25.71
N LEU A 311 -34.23 20.96 -26.88
CA LEU A 311 -34.65 21.59 -28.14
C LEU A 311 -36.13 21.31 -28.43
N SER A 312 -36.57 20.07 -28.22
CA SER A 312 -37.98 19.70 -28.40
C SER A 312 -38.91 20.47 -27.46
N LEU A 313 -38.48 20.72 -26.22
CA LEU A 313 -39.25 21.46 -25.23
C LEU A 313 -39.38 22.94 -25.59
N ILE A 314 -38.30 23.55 -26.11
CA ILE A 314 -38.33 24.94 -26.62
C ILE A 314 -39.37 25.04 -27.74
N LEU A 315 -39.36 24.10 -28.69
CA LEU A 315 -40.22 24.10 -29.87
C LEU A 315 -41.66 23.61 -29.62
N THR A 316 -41.95 23.04 -28.45
CA THR A 316 -43.31 22.60 -28.06
C THR A 316 -44.08 23.71 -27.34
N SER A 317 -43.43 24.83 -27.00
CA SER A 317 -44.09 25.96 -26.36
C SER A 317 -45.25 26.49 -27.25
N PRO A 318 -46.48 26.63 -26.72
CA PRO A 318 -47.63 27.03 -27.51
C PRO A 318 -47.47 28.47 -27.97
N VAL A 319 -47.15 28.66 -29.25
CA VAL A 319 -47.17 29.96 -29.91
C VAL A 319 -48.49 30.09 -30.66
N ASN A 320 -49.28 31.08 -30.24
CA ASN A 320 -50.39 31.57 -31.05
C ASN A 320 -50.09 33.03 -31.42
N PHE A 321 -50.53 33.45 -32.60
CA PHE A 321 -50.49 34.87 -33.01
C PHE A 321 -51.86 35.54 -32.84
N VAL A 322 -52.71 34.98 -31.97
CA VAL A 322 -54.04 35.50 -31.72
C VAL A 322 -53.88 36.81 -30.92
N LEU A 323 -54.59 37.87 -31.32
CA LEU A 323 -54.46 39.24 -30.77
C LEU A 323 -53.10 39.92 -31.02
N ALA A 324 -52.40 39.58 -32.10
CA ALA A 324 -51.12 40.20 -32.48
C ALA A 324 -49.99 40.09 -31.43
N ASN A 325 -50.08 39.14 -30.50
CA ASN A 325 -49.04 38.92 -29.50
C ASN A 325 -47.87 38.09 -30.07
N LEU A 326 -46.81 38.77 -30.52
CA LEU A 326 -45.61 38.16 -31.08
C LEU A 326 -44.51 37.88 -30.05
N ALA A 327 -44.65 38.37 -28.81
CA ALA A 327 -43.63 38.24 -27.78
C ALA A 327 -43.26 36.78 -27.42
N PRO A 328 -44.19 35.80 -27.38
CA PRO A 328 -43.86 34.40 -27.15
C PRO A 328 -43.03 33.79 -28.28
N PHE A 329 -43.25 34.25 -29.52
CA PHE A 329 -42.50 33.79 -30.69
C PHE A 329 -41.10 34.40 -30.73
N GLU A 330 -40.97 35.71 -30.46
CA GLU A 330 -39.67 36.36 -30.34
C GLU A 330 -38.84 35.71 -29.22
N SER A 331 -39.45 35.43 -28.07
CA SER A 331 -38.80 34.71 -26.97
C SER A 331 -38.32 33.31 -27.38
N MET A 332 -39.13 32.57 -28.16
CA MET A 332 -38.75 31.27 -28.69
C MET A 332 -37.57 31.38 -29.67
N LEU A 333 -37.55 32.39 -30.53
CA LEU A 333 -36.41 32.62 -31.44
C LEU A 333 -35.14 32.91 -30.66
N HIS A 334 -35.20 33.72 -29.60
CA HIS A 334 -34.06 33.96 -28.72
C HIS A 334 -33.59 32.67 -28.03
N ASP A 335 -34.52 31.83 -27.54
CA ASP A 335 -34.19 30.52 -26.95
C ASP A 335 -33.49 29.60 -27.96
N ILE A 336 -33.93 29.59 -29.23
CA ILE A 336 -33.32 28.79 -30.30
C ILE A 336 -31.91 29.30 -30.63
N ILE A 337 -31.75 30.62 -30.83
CA ILE A 337 -30.45 31.25 -31.11
C ILE A 337 -29.46 30.88 -29.99
N GLY A 338 -29.83 31.14 -28.74
CA GLY A 338 -28.99 30.84 -27.58
C GLY A 338 -28.63 29.36 -27.47
N PHE A 339 -29.58 28.45 -27.74
CA PHE A 339 -29.33 27.01 -27.72
C PHE A 339 -28.23 26.60 -28.70
N PHE A 340 -28.31 27.05 -29.96
CA PHE A 340 -27.35 26.67 -31.00
C PHE A 340 -25.99 27.34 -30.84
N ILE A 341 -25.92 28.52 -30.25
CA ILE A 341 -24.62 29.13 -29.91
C ILE A 341 -23.92 28.37 -28.79
N VAL A 342 -24.67 27.91 -27.78
CA VAL A 342 -24.09 27.04 -26.76
C VAL A 342 -23.58 25.74 -27.38
N GLU A 343 -24.33 25.12 -28.31
CA GLU A 343 -23.85 23.93 -29.03
C GLU A 343 -22.59 24.22 -29.84
N HIS A 344 -22.51 25.38 -30.49
CA HIS A 344 -21.31 25.81 -31.23
C HIS A 344 -20.10 25.96 -30.31
N ASN A 345 -20.27 26.59 -29.15
CA ASN A 345 -19.22 26.75 -28.15
C ASN A 345 -18.78 25.40 -27.55
N ILE A 346 -19.71 24.48 -27.33
CA ILE A 346 -19.40 23.12 -26.87
C ILE A 346 -18.60 22.37 -27.95
N LEU A 347 -18.98 22.51 -29.23
CA LEU A 347 -18.27 21.91 -30.35
C LEU A 347 -16.84 22.46 -30.48
N ALA A 348 -16.67 23.78 -30.33
CA ALA A 348 -15.37 24.43 -30.40
C ALA A 348 -14.44 24.01 -29.25
N SER A 349 -15.00 23.87 -28.04
CA SER A 349 -14.20 23.54 -26.86
C SER A 349 -13.90 22.04 -26.71
N ALA A 350 -14.80 21.17 -27.15
CA ALA A 350 -14.68 19.72 -26.98
C ALA A 350 -15.04 18.94 -28.27
N PRO A 351 -14.18 19.00 -29.32
CA PRO A 351 -14.44 18.35 -30.60
C PRO A 351 -14.50 16.82 -30.50
N ASP A 352 -13.75 16.23 -29.55
CA ASP A 352 -13.79 14.80 -29.28
C ASP A 352 -15.02 14.37 -28.47
N PHE A 353 -15.84 15.30 -27.98
CA PHE A 353 -17.05 14.98 -27.20
C PHE A 353 -18.31 15.09 -28.04
N ARG A 354 -18.43 16.16 -28.84
CA ARG A 354 -19.60 16.47 -29.67
C ARG A 354 -19.19 16.51 -31.14
N SER A 355 -19.93 15.81 -32.00
CA SER A 355 -19.65 15.84 -33.44
C SER A 355 -20.43 16.94 -34.14
N LYS A 356 -19.85 17.53 -35.19
CA LYS A 356 -20.52 18.53 -36.03
C LYS A 356 -21.79 17.96 -36.68
N SER A 357 -21.74 16.71 -37.14
CA SER A 357 -22.90 16.03 -37.72
C SER A 357 -24.09 15.90 -36.78
N ASP A 358 -23.84 15.69 -35.47
CA ASP A 358 -24.94 15.60 -34.50
C ASP A 358 -25.61 16.96 -34.30
N VAL A 359 -24.84 18.06 -34.31
CA VAL A 359 -25.36 19.42 -34.19
C VAL A 359 -26.11 19.82 -35.46
N ASP A 360 -25.59 19.49 -36.64
CA ASP A 360 -26.26 19.75 -37.93
C ASP A 360 -27.60 18.99 -38.02
N ALA A 361 -27.66 17.74 -37.54
CA ALA A 361 -28.91 16.97 -37.50
C ALA A 361 -29.94 17.57 -36.51
N LEU A 362 -29.49 18.09 -35.37
CA LEU A 362 -30.34 18.84 -34.45
C LEU A 362 -30.87 20.14 -35.07
N TRP A 363 -30.02 20.85 -35.81
CA TRP A 363 -30.39 22.07 -36.54
C TRP A 363 -31.47 21.79 -37.58
N ASP A 364 -31.30 20.75 -38.40
CA ASP A 364 -32.30 20.33 -39.38
C ASP A 364 -33.64 19.99 -38.73
N THR A 365 -33.61 19.27 -37.60
CA THR A 365 -34.82 18.93 -36.83
C THR A 365 -35.48 20.18 -36.23
N GLY A 366 -34.67 21.12 -35.75
CA GLY A 366 -35.11 22.41 -35.21
C GLY A 366 -35.80 23.27 -36.27
N ILE A 367 -35.18 23.44 -37.44
CA ILE A 367 -35.77 24.18 -38.58
C ILE A 367 -37.07 23.52 -39.04
N ALA A 368 -37.11 22.20 -39.18
CA ALA A 368 -38.32 21.51 -39.64
C ALA A 368 -39.51 21.79 -38.71
N LYS A 369 -39.30 21.68 -37.40
CA LYS A 369 -40.31 21.99 -36.39
C LYS A 369 -40.68 23.48 -36.36
N LEU A 370 -39.70 24.38 -36.50
CA LEU A 370 -39.96 25.82 -36.60
C LEU A 370 -40.83 26.14 -37.83
N SER A 371 -40.52 25.50 -38.97
CA SER A 371 -41.30 25.62 -40.21
C SER A 371 -42.74 25.14 -40.02
N ASP A 372 -42.94 24.03 -39.31
CA ASP A 372 -44.29 23.52 -38.96
C ASP A 372 -45.06 24.48 -38.03
N ILE A 373 -44.38 25.17 -37.11
CA ILE A 373 -45.01 26.19 -36.24
C ILE A 373 -45.48 27.38 -37.07
N ILE A 374 -44.65 27.85 -38.01
CA ILE A 374 -44.98 28.96 -38.91
C ILE A 374 -46.13 28.55 -39.84
N ALA A 375 -46.07 27.35 -40.44
CA ALA A 375 -47.10 26.84 -41.34
C ALA A 375 -48.47 26.69 -40.67
N ARG A 376 -48.51 26.19 -39.42
CA ARG A 376 -49.76 26.08 -38.63
C ARG A 376 -50.43 27.42 -38.36
N ASN A 377 -49.63 28.48 -38.33
CA ASN A 377 -50.05 29.82 -37.99
C ASN A 377 -50.22 30.74 -39.23
N LEU A 378 -50.03 30.21 -40.44
CA LEU A 378 -50.03 30.95 -41.70
C LEU A 378 -51.33 31.71 -41.96
N GLN A 379 -52.48 31.20 -41.50
CA GLN A 379 -53.76 31.87 -41.63
C GLN A 379 -53.84 33.17 -40.81
N ALA A 380 -53.29 33.18 -39.59
CA ALA A 380 -53.24 34.38 -38.74
C ALA A 380 -52.26 35.42 -39.30
N ILE A 381 -51.15 34.95 -39.89
CA ILE A 381 -50.14 35.79 -40.52
C ILE A 381 -50.72 36.48 -41.77
N ARG A 382 -51.53 35.77 -42.57
CA ARG A 382 -52.15 36.33 -43.79
C ARG A 382 -53.30 37.29 -43.50
N SER A 383 -53.96 37.15 -42.35
CA SER A 383 -55.10 38.01 -41.99
C SER A 383 -54.71 39.39 -41.48
N ASP A 384 -53.50 39.55 -40.94
CA ASP A 384 -53.05 40.79 -40.29
C ASP A 384 -51.71 41.27 -40.88
N SER A 385 -51.77 42.38 -41.62
CA SER A 385 -50.62 42.97 -42.32
C SER A 385 -49.53 43.44 -41.35
N ASP A 386 -49.90 43.88 -40.15
CA ASP A 386 -48.94 44.38 -39.16
C ASP A 386 -48.17 43.22 -38.53
N VAL A 387 -48.87 42.12 -38.24
CA VAL A 387 -48.25 40.87 -37.74
C VAL A 387 -47.29 40.28 -38.78
N SER A 388 -47.66 40.29 -40.06
CA SER A 388 -46.83 39.81 -41.17
C SER A 388 -45.50 40.57 -41.27
N GLY A 389 -45.53 41.91 -41.24
CA GLY A 389 -44.32 42.73 -41.33
C GLY A 389 -43.39 42.57 -40.13
N VAL A 390 -43.94 42.54 -38.91
CA VAL A 390 -43.14 42.33 -37.69
C VAL A 390 -42.53 40.93 -37.69
N LEU A 391 -43.29 39.90 -38.07
CA LEU A 391 -42.79 38.52 -38.16
C LEU A 391 -41.67 38.38 -39.21
N GLN A 392 -41.81 39.02 -40.37
CA GLN A 392 -40.78 39.06 -41.40
C GLN A 392 -39.48 39.67 -40.88
N ASN A 393 -39.56 40.77 -40.13
CA ASN A 393 -38.38 41.41 -39.52
C ASN A 393 -37.69 40.50 -38.47
N HIS A 394 -38.46 39.81 -37.63
CA HIS A 394 -37.91 38.88 -36.64
C HIS A 394 -37.23 37.67 -37.30
N LEU A 395 -37.85 37.07 -38.32
CA LEU A 395 -37.29 35.94 -39.05
C LEU A 395 -36.07 36.31 -39.89
N THR A 396 -36.09 37.51 -40.48
CA THR A 396 -34.94 38.07 -41.20
C THR A 396 -33.76 38.28 -40.26
N THR A 397 -34.00 38.88 -39.08
CA THR A 397 -32.97 39.02 -38.04
C THR A 397 -32.43 37.68 -37.57
N PHE A 398 -33.31 36.73 -37.26
CA PHE A 398 -32.92 35.37 -36.90
C PHE A 398 -32.04 34.71 -37.97
N THR A 399 -32.40 34.88 -39.25
CA THR A 399 -31.65 34.33 -40.39
C THR A 399 -30.23 34.88 -40.43
N TYR A 400 -30.06 36.20 -40.29
CA TYR A 400 -28.74 36.83 -40.28
C TYR A 400 -27.88 36.41 -39.09
N VAL A 401 -28.46 36.34 -37.87
CA VAL A 401 -27.72 35.87 -36.68
C VAL A 401 -27.20 34.44 -36.88
N MET A 402 -28.01 33.56 -37.45
CA MET A 402 -27.62 32.17 -37.67
C MET A 402 -26.61 32.00 -38.82
N GLU A 403 -26.67 32.86 -39.85
CA GLU A 403 -25.68 32.89 -40.93
C GLU A 403 -24.31 33.38 -40.44
N GLU A 404 -24.27 34.40 -39.57
CA GLU A 404 -23.05 34.87 -38.90
C GLU A 404 -22.38 33.75 -38.09
N ASN A 405 -23.18 32.87 -37.48
CA ASN A 405 -22.69 31.71 -36.72
C ASN A 405 -22.49 30.44 -37.58
N ALA A 406 -22.42 30.58 -38.91
CA ALA A 406 -22.12 29.52 -39.88
C ALA A 406 -23.12 28.34 -39.93
N TYR A 407 -24.39 28.57 -39.59
CA TYR A 407 -25.46 27.59 -39.77
C TYR A 407 -26.09 27.69 -41.18
N ASP A 408 -26.61 26.57 -41.72
CA ASP A 408 -27.29 26.57 -43.02
C ASP A 408 -28.73 27.08 -42.89
N VAL A 409 -29.01 28.25 -43.45
CA VAL A 409 -30.32 28.92 -43.35
C VAL A 409 -31.10 28.90 -44.67
N ARG A 410 -30.64 28.15 -45.68
CA ARG A 410 -31.28 28.09 -47.02
C ARG A 410 -32.76 27.73 -46.96
N LYS A 411 -33.11 26.69 -46.20
CA LYS A 411 -34.50 26.21 -46.02
C LYS A 411 -35.41 27.28 -45.42
N LEU A 412 -34.91 28.05 -44.46
CA LEU A 412 -35.68 29.12 -43.82
C LEU A 412 -35.85 30.31 -44.76
N ARG A 413 -34.82 30.64 -45.56
CA ARG A 413 -34.89 31.70 -46.56
C ARG A 413 -35.89 31.39 -47.67
N GLU A 414 -35.91 30.14 -48.15
CA GLU A 414 -36.93 29.66 -49.11
C GLU A 414 -38.34 29.76 -48.53
N LEU A 415 -38.52 29.39 -47.26
CA LEU A 415 -39.81 29.50 -46.56
C LEU A 415 -40.23 30.96 -46.39
N MET A 416 -39.32 31.86 -46.02
CA MET A 416 -39.60 33.29 -45.94
C MET A 416 -40.02 33.88 -47.29
N MET A 417 -39.34 33.49 -48.38
CA MET A 417 -39.71 33.92 -49.74
C MET A 417 -41.09 33.38 -50.14
N ALA A 418 -41.44 32.15 -49.76
CA ALA A 418 -42.74 31.56 -50.06
C ALA A 418 -43.91 32.21 -49.29
N ILE A 419 -43.66 32.73 -48.08
CA ILE A 419 -44.69 33.32 -47.22
C ILE A 419 -44.84 34.83 -47.44
N PHE A 420 -43.72 35.55 -47.61
CA PHE A 420 -43.70 37.02 -47.67
C PHE A 420 -43.34 37.58 -49.06
N GLY A 421 -42.99 36.74 -50.03
CA GLY A 421 -42.59 37.15 -51.37
C GLY A 421 -43.74 37.37 -52.36
N SER A 422 -45.00 37.37 -51.91
CA SER A 422 -46.19 37.62 -52.75
C SER A 422 -46.76 39.02 -52.58
#